data_AF-A0A838W325-F1
#
_entry.id   AF-A0A838W325-F1
#
_cell.length_a   1.000
_cell.length_b   1.000
_cell.length_c   1.000
_cell.angle_alpha   90.00
_cell.angle_beta   90.00
_cell.angle_gamma   90.00
#
_symmetry.space_group_name_H-M   'P 1'
#
loop_
_entity.id
_entity.type
_entity.pdbx_description
1 polymer ?
#
loop_
_entity_poly.entity_id
_entity_poly.type
_entity_poly.pdbx_seq_one_letter_code
_entity_poly.pdbx_strand_id
1 'polypeptide(L)'
;MNINVDLSFFPRHLVQIVINSIEIKPFFAIDHQSSNNTSSNKNNKNNSSSSQQISDSTTYTFEFPGNLTEFEDLLGQILQKNSIQGYVVAQDTEKQNTLTLLKKGDLEQLGILICIFCGASFNSEDEKNIHQRMHYLF
;
A
#
# COMPACT_ATOMS: atom_id res chain seq x y z
N MET A 1 5.05 -15.32 4.90
CA MET A 1 6.10 -14.37 4.45
C MET A 1 5.77 -13.01 5.00
N ASN A 2 6.76 -12.25 5.46
CA ASN A 2 6.54 -10.87 5.87
C ASN A 2 6.69 -9.95 4.66
N ILE A 3 5.64 -9.21 4.36
CA ILE A 3 5.59 -8.19 3.30
C ILE A 3 5.42 -6.83 3.97
N ASN A 4 6.27 -5.88 3.61
CA ASN A 4 6.17 -4.50 4.07
C ASN A 4 5.43 -3.67 3.02
N VAL A 5 4.49 -2.85 3.45
CA VAL A 5 3.80 -1.89 2.58
C VAL A 5 4.13 -0.49 3.04
N ASP A 6 4.91 0.24 2.23
CA ASP A 6 5.27 1.63 2.45
C ASP A 6 4.25 2.57 1.80
N LEU A 7 3.47 3.21 2.67
CA LEU A 7 2.41 4.17 2.36
C LEU A 7 2.86 5.62 2.52
N SER A 8 4.17 5.90 2.60
CA SER A 8 4.71 7.26 2.76
C SER A 8 4.24 8.24 1.67
N PHE A 9 3.98 7.74 0.46
CA PHE A 9 3.52 8.52 -0.70
C PHE A 9 1.99 8.46 -0.91
N PHE A 10 1.28 7.76 -0.02
CA PHE A 10 -0.17 7.53 -0.12
C PHE A 10 -0.94 8.50 0.78
N PRO A 11 -2.10 9.04 0.36
CA PRO A 11 -2.84 9.99 1.18
C PRO A 11 -3.30 9.38 2.50
N ARG A 12 -3.00 10.05 3.63
CA ARG A 12 -3.33 9.55 4.98
C ARG A 12 -4.79 9.15 5.17
N HIS A 13 -5.72 9.85 4.53
CA HIS A 13 -7.16 9.54 4.63
C HIS A 13 -7.55 8.24 3.92
N LEU A 14 -6.75 7.79 2.93
CA LEU A 14 -6.99 6.54 2.20
C LEU A 14 -6.25 5.36 2.83
N VAL A 15 -5.19 5.59 3.60
CA VAL A 15 -4.42 4.54 4.29
C VAL A 15 -5.34 3.59 5.06
N GLN A 16 -6.29 4.14 5.82
CA GLN A 16 -7.21 3.35 6.64
C GLN A 16 -8.15 2.48 5.81
N ILE A 17 -8.47 2.89 4.59
CA ILE A 17 -9.32 2.13 3.67
C ILE A 17 -8.57 0.88 3.19
N VAL A 18 -7.27 1.03 2.90
CA VAL A 18 -6.42 -0.08 2.46
C VAL A 18 -6.11 -1.01 3.63
N ILE A 19 -5.56 -0.50 4.74
CA ILE A 19 -5.11 -1.34 5.86
C ILE A 19 -6.27 -2.09 6.54
N ASN A 20 -7.47 -1.50 6.61
CA ASN A 20 -8.63 -2.16 7.21
C ASN A 20 -9.47 -2.95 6.21
N SER A 21 -9.00 -3.15 4.98
CA SER A 21 -9.74 -3.95 4.00
C SER A 21 -9.86 -5.39 4.49
N ILE A 22 -11.01 -6.02 4.24
CA ILE A 22 -11.30 -7.36 4.75
C ILE A 22 -10.34 -8.42 4.19
N GLU A 23 -9.77 -8.13 3.02
CA GLU A 23 -8.85 -8.98 2.29
C GLU A 23 -7.47 -9.06 2.94
N ILE A 24 -6.94 -7.94 3.45
CA ILE A 24 -5.56 -7.91 4.02
C ILE A 24 -5.52 -7.79 5.54
N LYS A 25 -6.61 -7.35 6.17
CA LYS A 25 -6.70 -7.23 7.63
C LYS A 25 -6.34 -8.50 8.40
N PRO A 26 -6.70 -9.74 7.96
CA PRO A 26 -6.29 -10.96 8.64
C PRO A 26 -4.78 -11.20 8.63
N PHE A 27 -4.07 -10.65 7.65
CA PHE A 27 -2.62 -10.79 7.50
C PHE A 27 -1.86 -9.67 8.21
N PHE A 28 -2.53 -8.69 8.80
CA PHE A 28 -1.88 -7.56 9.42
C PHE A 28 -1.06 -8.03 10.64
N ALA A 29 0.27 -7.92 10.53
CA ALA A 29 1.16 -8.22 11.64
C ALA A 29 1.14 -7.00 12.57
N ILE A 30 0.57 -7.17 13.76
CA ILE A 30 0.63 -6.14 14.80
C ILE A 30 2.08 -6.07 15.28
N ASP A 31 2.87 -5.16 14.70
CA ASP A 31 4.15 -4.81 15.29
C ASP A 31 3.91 -4.03 16.58
N HIS A 32 4.10 -4.71 17.71
CA HIS A 32 4.22 -4.14 19.05
C HIS A 32 5.53 -3.31 19.19
N GLN A 33 5.86 -2.43 18.24
CA GLN A 33 6.96 -1.49 18.42
C GLN A 33 6.45 -0.20 19.05
N SER A 34 6.23 -0.32 20.36
CA SER A 34 6.22 0.77 21.32
C SER A 34 7.43 1.68 21.04
N SER A 35 7.14 2.90 20.60
CA SER A 35 8.11 3.99 20.64
C SER A 35 8.54 4.18 22.09
N ASN A 36 9.75 3.69 22.42
CA ASN A 36 10.44 4.09 23.63
C ASN A 36 10.89 5.53 23.44
N ASN A 37 10.04 6.48 23.82
CA ASN A 37 10.47 7.83 24.07
C ASN A 37 9.81 8.38 25.35
N THR A 38 10.72 8.69 26.28
CA THR A 38 10.65 9.72 27.33
C THR A 38 9.87 9.41 28.62
N SER A 39 10.67 9.15 29.67
CA SER A 39 10.62 9.75 31.01
C SER A 39 9.29 9.90 31.75
N SER A 40 9.29 9.33 32.97
CA SER A 40 8.61 9.84 34.17
C SER A 40 7.11 10.18 34.06
N ASN A 41 6.25 9.37 34.67
CA ASN A 41 5.60 9.71 35.96
C ASN A 41 4.51 8.68 36.30
N LYS A 42 4.39 8.38 37.59
CA LYS A 42 3.34 7.55 38.22
C LYS A 42 1.94 8.07 37.88
N ASN A 43 1.00 7.18 37.57
CA ASN A 43 -0.26 6.92 38.30
C ASN A 43 -1.46 6.50 37.39
N ASN A 44 -1.97 5.31 37.72
CA ASN A 44 -3.38 4.95 37.88
C ASN A 44 -4.38 4.84 36.70
N LYS A 45 -5.10 3.71 36.77
CA LYS A 45 -6.52 3.45 36.48
C LYS A 45 -7.00 3.31 35.02
N ASN A 46 -7.26 2.04 34.69
CA ASN A 46 -8.48 1.47 34.12
C ASN A 46 -9.34 2.39 33.23
N ASN A 47 -9.41 2.08 31.94
CA ASN A 47 -10.69 1.79 31.29
C ASN A 47 -10.49 1.11 29.93
N SER A 48 -11.22 0.01 29.77
CA SER A 48 -11.38 -0.75 28.54
C SER A 48 -12.05 0.10 27.48
N SER A 49 -11.27 0.50 26.49
CA SER A 49 -11.75 0.87 25.16
C SER A 49 -10.59 0.51 24.25
N SER A 50 -10.79 -0.48 23.39
CA SER A 50 -9.87 -0.84 22.32
C SER A 50 -9.83 0.31 21.29
N SER A 51 -9.22 1.42 21.69
CA SER A 51 -8.82 2.48 20.79
C SER A 51 -7.63 1.93 20.02
N GLN A 52 -7.90 1.54 18.78
CA GLN A 52 -6.91 1.15 17.80
C GLN A 52 -6.06 2.39 17.51
N GLN A 53 -5.08 2.65 18.36
CA GLN A 53 -4.06 3.68 18.15
C GLN A 53 -3.15 3.16 17.03
N ILE A 54 -3.54 3.48 15.80
CA ILE A 54 -2.65 3.36 14.66
C ILE A 54 -1.68 4.53 14.82
N SER A 55 -0.48 4.21 15.28
CA SER A 55 0.66 5.11 15.21
C SER A 55 0.78 5.63 13.77
N ASP A 56 1.30 6.86 13.61
CA ASP A 56 1.62 7.52 12.34
C ASP A 56 2.70 6.78 11.53
N SER A 57 2.73 5.45 11.59
CA SER A 57 3.62 4.61 10.80
C SER A 57 3.24 4.73 9.33
N THR A 58 4.23 5.04 8.50
CA THR A 58 4.06 5.02 7.05
C THR A 58 4.29 3.62 6.48
N THR A 59 4.93 2.71 7.23
CA THR A 59 5.16 1.32 6.81
C THR A 59 4.32 0.36 7.64
N TYR A 60 3.73 -0.62 6.98
CA TYR A 60 2.86 -1.63 7.58
C TYR A 60 3.31 -3.04 7.18
N THR A 61 3.46 -3.92 8.17
CA THR A 61 3.93 -5.29 7.98
C THR A 61 2.74 -6.25 7.88
N PHE A 62 2.77 -7.16 6.90
CA PHE A 62 1.77 -8.20 6.69
C PHE A 62 2.41 -9.58 6.63
N GLU A 63 1.89 -10.52 7.43
CA GLU A 63 2.25 -11.93 7.35
C GLU A 63 1.33 -12.64 6.34
N PHE A 64 1.79 -12.70 5.09
CA PHE A 64 1.03 -13.27 3.97
C PHE A 64 1.53 -14.69 3.63
N PRO A 65 0.63 -15.69 3.47
CA PRO A 65 1.03 -17.06 3.15
C PRO A 65 1.48 -17.27 1.69
N GLY A 66 1.18 -16.33 0.79
CA GLY A 66 1.51 -16.41 -0.64
C GLY A 66 2.83 -15.74 -1.01
N ASN A 67 2.98 -15.43 -2.31
CA ASN A 67 4.15 -14.71 -2.86
C ASN A 67 3.94 -13.18 -2.93
N LEU A 68 4.99 -12.43 -3.26
CA LEU A 68 4.94 -10.96 -3.28
C LEU A 68 4.02 -10.43 -4.39
N THR A 69 4.07 -11.04 -5.58
CA THR A 69 3.23 -10.67 -6.74
C THR A 69 1.75 -10.91 -6.45
N GLU A 70 1.40 -12.02 -5.78
CA GLU A 70 0.02 -12.28 -5.36
C GLU A 70 -0.50 -11.21 -4.38
N PHE A 71 0.36 -10.70 -3.51
CA PHE A 71 0.01 -9.64 -2.58
C PHE A 71 -0.07 -8.26 -3.26
N GLU A 72 0.78 -8.01 -4.26
CA GLU A 72 0.69 -6.85 -5.14
C GLU A 72 -0.65 -6.80 -5.88
N ASP A 73 -1.06 -7.92 -6.49
CA ASP A 73 -2.36 -8.06 -7.16
C ASP A 73 -3.52 -7.85 -6.18
N LEU A 74 -3.38 -8.35 -4.94
CA LEU A 74 -4.38 -8.17 -3.89
C LEU A 74 -4.54 -6.69 -3.51
N LEU A 75 -3.43 -5.96 -3.34
CA LEU A 75 -3.44 -4.52 -3.10
C LEU A 75 -4.06 -3.77 -4.30
N GLY A 76 -3.72 -4.14 -5.53
CA GLY A 76 -4.32 -3.57 -6.73
C GLY A 76 -5.84 -3.73 -6.77
N GLN A 77 -6.34 -4.91 -6.42
CA GLN A 77 -7.78 -5.19 -6.31
C GLN A 77 -8.45 -4.34 -5.22
N ILE A 78 -7.79 -4.14 -4.07
CA ILE A 78 -8.31 -3.29 -2.99
C ILE A 78 -8.46 -1.84 -3.46
N LEU A 79 -7.47 -1.30 -4.19
CA LEU A 79 -7.57 0.05 -4.75
C LEU A 79 -8.76 0.14 -5.72
N GLN A 80 -8.90 -0.83 -6.62
CA GLN A 80 -9.98 -0.86 -7.61
C GLN A 80 -11.36 -0.96 -6.93
N LYS A 81 -11.51 -1.87 -5.97
CA LYS A 81 -12.76 -2.08 -5.21
C LYS A 81 -13.20 -0.83 -4.45
N ASN A 82 -12.24 -0.07 -3.92
CA ASN A 82 -12.51 1.18 -3.20
C ASN A 82 -12.54 2.41 -4.11
N SER A 83 -12.54 2.25 -5.43
CA SER A 83 -12.54 3.35 -6.41
C SER A 83 -11.37 4.33 -6.22
N ILE A 84 -10.23 3.85 -5.70
CA ILE A 84 -9.02 4.64 -5.51
C ILE A 84 -8.24 4.62 -6.82
N GLN A 85 -8.50 5.63 -7.64
CA GLN A 85 -7.87 5.80 -8.96
C GLN A 85 -6.60 6.66 -8.86
N GLY A 86 -5.73 6.55 -9.87
CA GLY A 86 -4.53 7.37 -9.97
C GLY A 86 -3.34 6.89 -9.12
N TYR A 87 -3.45 5.73 -8.48
CA TYR A 87 -2.36 5.07 -7.76
C TYR A 87 -2.02 3.73 -8.41
N VAL A 88 -0.77 3.30 -8.22
CA VAL A 88 -0.30 1.95 -8.54
C VAL A 88 0.48 1.38 -7.38
N VAL A 89 0.44 0.06 -7.26
CA VAL A 89 1.33 -0.69 -6.40
C VAL A 89 2.63 -0.88 -7.18
N ALA A 90 3.76 -0.66 -6.53
CA ALA A 90 5.07 -0.86 -7.11
C ALA A 90 5.97 -1.57 -6.09
N GLN A 91 6.81 -2.48 -6.57
CA GLN A 91 7.80 -3.13 -5.73
C GLN A 91 9.01 -2.21 -5.51
N ASP A 92 9.48 -2.11 -4.27
CA ASP A 92 10.74 -1.45 -3.95
C ASP A 92 11.91 -2.34 -4.41
N THR A 93 12.78 -1.80 -5.25
CA THR A 93 13.94 -2.52 -5.80
C THR A 93 15.12 -2.59 -4.83
N GLU A 94 15.15 -1.73 -3.82
CA GLU A 94 16.21 -1.67 -2.81
C GLU A 94 15.86 -2.50 -1.56
N LYS A 95 14.58 -2.51 -1.18
CA LYS A 95 14.09 -3.23 0.00
C LYS A 95 13.36 -4.52 -0.39
N GLN A 96 13.84 -5.64 0.14
CA GLN A 96 13.20 -6.95 -0.09
C GLN A 96 11.77 -6.98 0.47
N ASN A 97 10.89 -7.70 -0.24
CA ASN A 97 9.48 -7.90 0.13
C ASN A 97 8.74 -6.62 0.50
N THR A 98 9.10 -5.51 -0.13
CA THR A 98 8.52 -4.20 0.16
C THR A 98 7.76 -3.71 -1.06
N LEU A 99 6.49 -3.36 -0.85
CA LEU A 99 5.63 -2.73 -1.84
C LEU A 99 5.36 -1.29 -1.42
N THR A 100 5.16 -0.41 -2.38
CA THR A 100 4.78 0.97 -2.16
C THR A 100 3.63 1.37 -3.06
N LEU A 101 2.90 2.40 -2.64
CA LEU A 101 1.77 2.97 -3.37
C LEU A 101 2.15 4.35 -3.89
N LEU A 102 2.24 4.48 -5.20
CA LEU A 102 2.72 5.67 -5.88
C LEU A 102 1.63 6.25 -6.78
N LYS A 103 1.60 7.57 -6.94
CA LYS A 103 0.72 8.20 -7.93
C LYS A 103 1.22 7.89 -9.33
N LYS A 104 0.30 7.57 -10.23
CA LYS A 104 0.60 7.35 -11.66
C LYS A 104 1.34 8.55 -12.27
N GLY A 105 0.92 9.77 -11.94
CA GLY A 105 1.56 10.99 -12.45
C GLY A 105 2.99 11.21 -11.95
N ASP A 106 3.35 10.73 -10.76
CA ASP A 106 4.72 10.87 -10.23
C ASP A 106 5.68 9.92 -10.98
N LEU A 107 5.18 8.75 -11.39
CA LEU A 107 5.93 7.78 -12.19
C LEU A 107 6.13 8.25 -13.63
N GLU A 108 5.11 8.86 -14.24
CA GLU A 108 5.22 9.46 -15.57
C GLU A 108 6.26 10.60 -15.60
N GLN A 109 6.38 11.39 -14.52
CA GLN A 109 7.42 12.42 -14.39
C GLN A 109 8.83 11.84 -14.29
N LEU A 110 8.97 10.61 -13.80
CA LEU A 110 10.23 9.87 -13.77
C LEU A 110 10.53 9.14 -15.08
N GLY A 111 9.70 9.33 -16.11
CA GLY A 111 9.82 8.65 -17.40
C GLY A 111 9.32 7.20 -17.38
N ILE A 112 8.63 6.78 -16.32
CA ILE A 112 8.04 5.45 -16.21
C ILE A 112 6.63 5.52 -16.80
N LEU A 113 6.43 4.85 -17.92
CA LEU A 113 5.19 4.91 -18.69
C LEU A 113 4.22 3.84 -18.21
N ILE A 114 3.08 4.25 -17.65
CA ILE A 114 2.18 3.34 -16.93
C ILE A 114 0.75 3.40 -17.47
N CYS A 115 0.10 2.25 -17.60
CA CYS A 115 -1.30 2.17 -17.97
C CYS A 115 -2.23 2.77 -16.90
N ILE A 116 -3.02 3.77 -17.30
CA ILE A 116 -4.03 4.40 -16.44
C ILE A 116 -5.12 3.45 -15.94
N PHE A 117 -5.35 2.31 -16.60
CA PHE A 117 -6.41 1.36 -16.25
C PHE A 117 -5.90 0.27 -15.30
N CYS A 118 -4.87 -0.49 -15.70
CA CYS A 118 -4.40 -1.65 -14.94
C CYS A 118 -3.07 -1.43 -14.18
N GLY A 119 -2.36 -0.33 -14.42
CA GLY A 119 -1.08 -0.07 -13.74
C GLY A 119 0.14 -0.78 -14.32
N ALA A 120 0.02 -1.49 -15.45
CA ALA A 120 1.18 -2.08 -16.14
C ALA A 120 2.18 -1.01 -16.59
N SER A 121 3.49 -1.28 -16.48
CA SER A 121 4.57 -0.41 -16.94
C SER A 121 5.07 -0.80 -18.34
N PHE A 122 5.56 0.19 -19.09
CA PHE A 122 5.98 0.07 -20.48
C PHE A 122 7.28 0.81 -20.73
N ASN A 123 8.03 0.36 -21.74
CA ASN A 123 9.31 0.96 -22.12
C ASN A 123 9.14 2.08 -23.16
N SER A 124 7.97 2.20 -23.78
CA SER A 124 7.67 3.26 -24.75
C SER A 124 6.22 3.73 -24.66
N GLU A 125 6.00 4.97 -25.10
CA GLU A 125 4.69 5.61 -25.10
C GLU A 125 3.75 4.92 -26.11
N ASP A 126 4.31 4.38 -27.19
CA ASP A 126 3.58 3.61 -28.19
C ASP A 126 3.04 2.30 -27.61
N GLU A 127 3.86 1.53 -26.89
CA GLU A 127 3.42 0.30 -26.21
C GLU A 127 2.33 0.60 -25.16
N LYS A 128 2.53 1.65 -24.35
CA LYS A 128 1.53 2.11 -23.37
C LYS A 128 0.21 2.43 -24.06
N ASN A 129 0.24 3.22 -25.14
CA ASN A 129 -0.96 3.64 -25.86
C ASN A 129 -1.69 2.48 -26.52
N ILE A 130 -0.96 1.53 -27.12
CA ILE A 130 -1.56 0.32 -27.71
C ILE A 130 -2.26 -0.49 -26.61
N HIS A 131 -1.61 -0.71 -25.48
CA HIS A 131 -2.20 -1.43 -24.36
C HIS A 131 -3.44 -0.70 -23.79
N GLN A 132 -3.37 0.62 -23.61
CA GLN A 132 -4.50 1.41 -23.10
C GLN A 132 -5.72 1.36 -24.02
N ARG A 133 -5.52 1.33 -25.34
CA ARG A 133 -6.62 1.21 -26.31
C ARG A 133 -7.39 -0.10 -26.15
N MET A 134 -6.74 -1.17 -25.72
CA MET A 134 -7.40 -2.45 -25.47
C MET A 134 -8.43 -2.36 -24.34
N HIS A 135 -8.19 -1.54 -23.31
CA HIS A 135 -9.14 -1.32 -22.21
C HIS A 135 -10.40 -0.57 -22.63
N TYR A 136 -10.46 0.06 -23.81
CA TYR A 136 -11.70 0.64 -24.33
C TYR A 136 -12.54 -0.35 -25.15
N LEU A 137 -11.95 -1.51 -25.48
CA LEU A 137 -12.60 -2.55 -26.28
C LEU A 137 -13.21 -3.67 -25.42
N PHE A 138 -12.95 -3.67 -24.11
CA PHE A 138 -13.42 -4.63 -23.12
C PHE A 138 -13.92 -3.90 -21.88
#